data_AF-V6U3Z7-F1
#
_entry.id   AF-V6U3Z7-F1
#
_cell.length_a   1.000
_cell.length_b   1.000
_cell.length_c   1.000
_cell.angle_alpha   90.00
_cell.angle_beta   90.00
_cell.angle_gamma   90.00
#
_symmetry.space_group_name_H-M   'P 1'
#
loop_
_entity.id
_entity.type
_entity.pdbx_description
1 polymer ?
#
loop_
_entity_poly.entity_id
_entity_poly.type
_entity_poly.pdbx_seq_one_letter_code
_entity_poly.pdbx_strand_id
1 'polypeptide(L)'
;MHKHLLKMEIDFASHIALVEKIGKTTVSSPIKSLMSYSIVILMRDYRLTSVKIVAVIKALNQKEYVILQAERAFFMTQDGYSWSPLPVLSTEESLILHAIGYGIFSLHPFTGDPAVQLYNNLTESHRLSNLIYYIESISPYPQNALKQAQRFAGLSFAAAEDFSSYEVAPIDDHQRPDFKAINYDMLNALQQEHMDESMISFEELQKFQFSSAILSSKEENGGVTNFHKPLRQEDWIIASDPYRRLTTLSHKHWTGLHSFLYWKSRVYGWFYSPPLGANSALYRLPDLIFIHARPGFVPKEELEEQRSKAELKAKYKDEEEQILASRANKKAARLEARRNAEEQIRLRLERREQRRLEREAAEEAARKAAEEAEEAEDGEENGETE
;
A
#
# COMPACT_ATOMS: atom_id res chain seq x y z
N MET A 1 4.76 0.93 53.83
CA MET A 1 4.96 0.83 52.37
C MET A 1 3.68 0.61 51.54
N HIS A 2 2.50 0.31 52.12
CA HIS A 2 1.25 0.13 51.35
C HIS A 2 0.45 1.41 51.04
N LYS A 3 0.77 2.56 51.65
CA LYS A 3 -0.01 3.81 51.46
C LYS A 3 0.31 4.61 50.19
N HIS A 4 1.37 4.25 49.44
CA HIS A 4 1.75 4.99 48.22
C HIS A 4 1.30 4.35 46.91
N LEU A 5 0.86 3.09 46.91
CA LEU A 5 0.28 2.42 45.73
C LEU A 5 -1.18 2.84 45.47
N LEU A 6 -1.86 3.42 46.47
CA LEU A 6 -3.28 3.79 46.42
C LEU A 6 -3.58 5.17 45.81
N LYS A 7 -2.58 5.91 45.33
CA LYS A 7 -2.77 7.28 44.79
C LYS A 7 -2.81 7.36 43.27
N MET A 8 -2.74 6.21 42.60
CA MET A 8 -2.88 6.08 41.14
C MET A 8 -3.95 5.04 40.78
N GLU A 9 -4.96 4.86 41.64
CA GLU A 9 -6.25 4.40 41.13
C GLU A 9 -6.75 5.50 40.20
N ILE A 10 -6.50 5.32 38.91
CA ILE A 10 -7.27 6.00 37.88
C ILE A 10 -8.72 5.68 38.25
N ASP A 11 -9.49 6.72 38.56
CA ASP A 11 -10.94 6.58 38.74
C ASP A 11 -11.50 6.14 37.38
N PHE A 12 -11.49 4.83 37.14
CA PHE A 12 -11.91 4.23 35.88
C PHE A 12 -13.38 4.50 35.63
N ALA A 13 -14.19 4.64 36.68
CA ALA A 13 -15.58 5.04 36.54
C ALA A 13 -15.68 6.45 35.95
N SER A 14 -14.87 7.40 36.45
CA SER A 14 -14.78 8.74 35.85
C SER A 14 -14.19 8.74 34.43
N HIS A 15 -13.18 7.90 34.15
CA HIS A 15 -12.60 7.77 32.81
C HIS A 15 -13.61 7.18 31.81
N ILE A 16 -14.35 6.14 32.21
CA ILE A 16 -15.45 5.56 31.41
C ILE A 16 -16.53 6.61 31.18
N ALA A 17 -16.99 7.30 32.22
CA ALA A 17 -18.03 8.32 32.08
C ALA A 17 -17.60 9.48 31.16
N LEU A 18 -16.33 9.86 31.21
CA LEU A 18 -15.75 10.85 30.30
C LEU A 18 -15.78 10.35 28.85
N VAL A 19 -15.26 9.15 28.63
CA VAL A 19 -15.19 8.48 27.33
C VAL A 19 -16.57 8.33 26.70
N GLU A 20 -17.55 7.86 27.47
CA GLU A 20 -18.94 7.69 27.02
C GLU A 20 -19.58 9.01 26.61
N LYS A 21 -19.28 10.06 27.37
CA LYS A 21 -19.80 11.40 27.12
C LYS A 21 -19.19 12.04 25.88
N ILE A 22 -17.86 11.96 25.72
CA ILE A 22 -17.16 12.54 24.57
C ILE A 22 -17.52 11.76 23.31
N GLY A 23 -17.39 10.43 23.36
CA GLY A 23 -17.65 9.55 22.24
C GLY A 23 -19.12 9.34 21.91
N LYS A 24 -20.04 9.86 22.74
CA LYS A 24 -21.49 9.63 22.63
C LYS A 24 -21.82 8.14 22.45
N THR A 25 -21.09 7.31 23.21
CA THR A 25 -21.16 5.85 23.15
C THR A 25 -21.35 5.31 24.56
N THR A 26 -21.76 4.05 24.66
CA THR A 26 -21.91 3.38 25.95
C THR A 26 -21.16 2.06 25.94
N VAL A 27 -20.39 1.81 26.99
CA VAL A 27 -19.87 0.47 27.30
C VAL A 27 -21.00 -0.31 27.99
N SER A 28 -21.17 -1.55 27.60
CA SER A 28 -22.18 -2.44 28.15
C SER A 28 -21.98 -2.66 29.66
N SER A 29 -23.07 -2.76 30.40
CA SER A 29 -23.05 -2.98 31.85
C SER A 29 -22.25 -4.21 32.29
N PRO A 30 -22.32 -5.37 31.58
CA PRO A 30 -21.53 -6.55 31.92
C PRO A 30 -20.02 -6.29 31.83
N ILE A 31 -19.57 -5.57 30.80
CA ILE A 31 -18.15 -5.23 30.66
C ILE A 31 -17.74 -4.25 31.76
N LYS A 32 -18.53 -3.19 31.99
CA LYS A 32 -18.25 -2.17 33.01
C LYS A 32 -18.06 -2.73 34.42
N SER A 33 -18.87 -3.71 34.82
CA SER A 33 -18.85 -4.24 36.18
C SER A 33 -17.58 -5.05 36.48
N LEU A 34 -16.96 -5.64 35.46
CA LEU A 34 -15.76 -6.49 35.58
C LEU A 34 -14.45 -5.74 35.29
N MET A 35 -14.53 -4.69 34.47
CA MET A 35 -13.36 -3.98 33.92
C MET A 35 -12.40 -3.46 34.99
N SER A 36 -12.91 -2.84 36.05
CA SER A 36 -12.06 -2.24 37.08
C SER A 36 -11.16 -3.27 37.76
N TYR A 37 -11.66 -4.49 37.97
CA TYR A 37 -10.89 -5.57 38.60
C TYR A 37 -9.89 -6.19 37.62
N SER A 38 -10.33 -6.48 36.39
CA SER A 38 -9.47 -7.11 35.37
C SER A 38 -8.32 -6.20 34.93
N ILE A 39 -8.53 -4.88 34.91
CA ILE A 39 -7.46 -3.91 34.62
C ILE A 39 -6.38 -3.93 35.70
N VAL A 40 -6.75 -4.00 36.98
CA VAL A 40 -5.77 -4.06 38.08
C VAL A 40 -4.91 -5.32 37.96
N ILE A 41 -5.51 -6.45 37.56
CA ILE A 41 -4.80 -7.70 37.29
C ILE A 41 -3.85 -7.51 36.10
N LEU A 42 -4.35 -6.98 34.96
CA LEU A 42 -3.54 -6.71 33.78
C LEU A 42 -2.33 -5.82 34.09
N MET A 43 -2.54 -4.71 34.81
CA MET A 43 -1.47 -3.80 35.20
C MET A 43 -0.40 -4.49 36.05
N ARG A 44 -0.80 -5.39 36.95
CA ARG A 44 0.12 -6.15 37.80
C ARG A 44 0.91 -7.18 36.99
N ASP A 45 0.23 -7.93 36.12
CA ASP A 45 0.83 -9.04 35.37
C ASP A 45 1.85 -8.54 34.35
N TYR A 46 1.52 -7.45 33.66
CA TYR A 46 2.39 -6.82 32.66
C TYR A 46 3.27 -5.70 33.22
N ARG A 47 3.22 -5.44 34.54
CA ARG A 47 3.97 -4.36 35.23
C ARG A 47 3.78 -2.98 34.59
N LEU A 48 2.54 -2.69 34.16
CA LEU A 48 2.20 -1.46 33.45
C LEU A 48 2.12 -0.28 34.41
N THR A 49 2.61 0.88 33.97
CA THR A 49 2.62 2.10 34.78
C THR A 49 1.31 2.88 34.71
N SER A 50 0.63 2.84 33.55
CA SER A 50 -0.64 3.51 33.33
C SER A 50 -1.40 2.87 32.19
N VAL A 51 -2.73 2.93 32.26
CA VAL A 51 -3.62 2.43 31.22
C VAL A 51 -4.79 3.39 31.00
N LYS A 52 -5.28 3.48 29.78
CA LYS A 52 -6.39 4.37 29.39
C LYS A 52 -7.32 3.65 28.42
N ILE A 53 -8.63 3.81 28.58
CA ILE A 53 -9.57 3.38 27.55
C ILE A 53 -9.51 4.38 26.40
N VAL A 54 -9.24 3.88 25.20
CA VAL A 54 -9.00 4.71 24.00
C VAL A 54 -9.96 4.39 22.87
N ALA A 55 -10.61 3.22 22.87
CA ALA A 55 -11.65 2.97 21.88
C ALA A 55 -12.75 2.04 22.38
N VAL A 56 -13.95 2.26 21.85
CA VAL A 56 -15.10 1.35 21.97
C VAL A 56 -15.71 1.20 20.59
N ILE A 57 -15.62 0.00 20.02
CA ILE A 57 -16.10 -0.29 18.67
C ILE A 57 -17.20 -1.34 18.77
N LYS A 58 -18.41 -0.97 18.37
CA LYS A 58 -19.55 -1.90 18.28
C LYS A 58 -19.35 -2.81 17.08
N ALA A 59 -19.78 -4.07 17.18
CA ALA A 59 -19.66 -5.03 16.10
C ALA A 59 -21.03 -5.60 15.68
N LEU A 60 -21.09 -6.25 14.51
CA LEU A 60 -22.32 -6.80 13.94
C LEU A 60 -22.97 -7.87 14.83
N ASN A 61 -22.17 -8.69 15.51
CA ASN A 61 -22.67 -9.73 16.42
C ASN A 61 -23.15 -9.19 17.78
N GLN A 62 -23.37 -7.87 17.89
CA GLN A 62 -23.80 -7.16 19.10
C GLN A 62 -22.77 -7.18 20.24
N LYS A 63 -21.58 -7.74 20.03
CA LYS A 63 -20.44 -7.52 20.93
C LYS A 63 -19.81 -6.17 20.67
N GLU A 64 -18.94 -5.77 21.57
CA GLU A 64 -18.13 -4.57 21.44
C GLU A 64 -16.67 -4.90 21.74
N TYR A 65 -15.78 -4.24 21.01
CA TYR A 65 -14.36 -4.22 21.34
C TYR A 65 -14.11 -3.00 22.22
N VAL A 66 -13.69 -3.22 23.46
CA VAL A 66 -13.16 -2.17 24.34
C VAL A 66 -11.65 -2.27 24.30
N ILE A 67 -11.00 -1.13 24.06
CA ILE A 67 -9.55 -1.07 23.82
C ILE A 67 -8.89 -0.19 24.87
N LEU A 68 -7.87 -0.75 25.50
CA LEU A 68 -6.97 -0.06 26.39
C LEU A 68 -5.66 0.24 25.68
N GLN A 69 -5.16 1.44 25.90
CA GLN A 69 -3.78 1.81 25.66
C GLN A 69 -3.01 1.70 26.98
N ALA A 70 -1.88 1.01 26.95
CA ALA A 70 -0.90 0.97 28.01
C ALA A 70 0.46 1.35 27.44
N GLU A 71 0.93 2.56 27.74
CA GLU A 71 2.12 3.12 27.10
C GLU A 71 1.97 3.11 25.57
N ARG A 72 2.66 2.22 24.86
CA ARG A 72 2.58 2.02 23.41
C ARG A 72 1.91 0.71 22.98
N ALA A 73 1.50 -0.11 23.94
CA ALA A 73 0.81 -1.36 23.68
C ALA A 73 -0.70 -1.17 23.78
N PHE A 74 -1.45 -1.95 23.00
CA PHE A 74 -2.90 -1.97 23.07
C PHE A 74 -3.42 -3.34 23.49
N PHE A 75 -4.49 -3.33 24.28
CA PHE A 75 -5.19 -4.53 24.73
C PHE A 75 -6.67 -4.41 24.39
N MET A 76 -7.28 -5.50 23.98
CA MET A 76 -8.69 -5.58 23.65
C MET A 76 -9.43 -6.52 24.60
N THR A 77 -10.69 -6.21 24.88
CA THR A 77 -11.63 -7.11 25.55
C THR A 77 -13.00 -7.06 24.89
N GLN A 78 -13.74 -8.16 24.97
CA GLN A 78 -15.16 -8.24 24.62
C GLN A 78 -16.04 -8.65 25.80
N ASP A 79 -15.44 -9.03 26.93
CA ASP A 79 -16.11 -9.56 28.13
C ASP A 79 -15.87 -8.71 29.37
N GLY A 80 -14.89 -7.78 29.34
CA GLY A 80 -14.46 -6.97 30.48
C GLY A 80 -13.65 -7.75 31.52
N TYR A 81 -13.42 -9.05 31.31
CA TYR A 81 -12.70 -9.93 32.23
C TYR A 81 -11.30 -10.26 31.72
N SER A 82 -11.19 -10.59 30.44
CA SER A 82 -9.93 -10.98 29.81
C SER A 82 -9.45 -9.89 28.84
N TRP A 83 -8.14 -9.64 28.86
CA TRP A 83 -7.49 -8.61 28.04
C TRP A 83 -6.45 -9.27 27.15
N SER A 84 -6.70 -9.25 25.85
CA SER A 84 -5.79 -9.81 24.84
C SER A 84 -4.96 -8.69 24.22
N PRO A 85 -3.63 -8.84 24.10
CA PRO A 85 -2.83 -7.84 23.39
C PRO A 85 -3.22 -7.79 21.92
N LEU A 86 -3.26 -6.59 21.34
CA LEU A 86 -3.42 -6.43 19.91
C LEU A 86 -2.11 -6.79 19.18
N PRO A 87 -2.18 -7.54 18.06
CA PRO A 87 -0.98 -7.94 17.32
C PRO A 87 -0.28 -6.71 16.73
N VAL A 88 1.05 -6.76 16.64
CA VAL A 88 1.83 -5.72 15.94
C VAL A 88 1.97 -6.15 14.48
N LEU A 89 1.53 -5.30 13.56
CA LEU A 89 1.59 -5.60 12.12
C LEU A 89 2.89 -5.08 11.52
N SER A 90 3.45 -5.87 10.60
CA SER A 90 4.44 -5.40 9.65
C SER A 90 3.82 -4.47 8.60
N THR A 91 4.67 -3.70 7.91
CA THR A 91 4.23 -2.82 6.82
C THR A 91 3.50 -3.60 5.73
N GLU A 92 4.02 -4.76 5.35
CA GLU A 92 3.43 -5.61 4.32
C GLU A 92 2.03 -6.10 4.75
N GLU A 93 1.84 -6.55 5.99
CA GLU A 93 0.53 -6.98 6.50
C GLU A 93 -0.51 -5.85 6.50
N SER A 94 -0.10 -4.63 6.90
CA SER A 94 -0.97 -3.45 6.80
C SER A 94 -1.37 -3.13 5.36
N LEU A 95 -0.45 -3.30 4.39
CA LEU A 95 -0.74 -3.11 2.96
C LEU A 95 -1.61 -4.24 2.39
N ILE A 96 -1.41 -5.49 2.80
CA ILE A 96 -2.24 -6.62 2.40
C ILE A 96 -3.68 -6.38 2.84
N LEU A 97 -3.91 -6.02 4.11
CA LEU A 97 -5.26 -5.69 4.62
C LEU A 97 -5.92 -4.61 3.76
N HIS A 98 -5.15 -3.63 3.31
CA HIS A 98 -5.65 -2.60 2.42
C HIS A 98 -6.01 -3.14 1.03
N ALA A 99 -5.13 -3.94 0.43
CA ALA A 99 -5.32 -4.53 -0.90
C ALA A 99 -6.65 -5.30 -0.98
N ILE A 100 -7.02 -6.00 0.09
CA ILE A 100 -8.24 -6.82 0.19
C ILE A 100 -9.45 -6.04 0.76
N GLY A 101 -9.40 -4.71 0.84
CA GLY A 101 -10.54 -3.89 1.31
C GLY A 101 -10.80 -3.86 2.83
N TYR A 102 -9.95 -4.48 3.63
CA TYR A 102 -10.01 -4.51 5.10
C TYR A 102 -9.02 -3.56 5.79
N GLY A 103 -8.44 -2.62 5.05
CA GLY A 103 -7.49 -1.62 5.56
C GLY A 103 -8.13 -0.52 6.41
N ILE A 104 -7.38 0.56 6.67
CA ILE A 104 -7.85 1.67 7.52
C ILE A 104 -9.12 2.35 6.98
N PHE A 105 -9.35 2.34 5.67
CA PHE A 105 -10.56 2.92 5.04
C PHE A 105 -11.69 1.92 4.78
N SER A 106 -11.60 0.72 5.34
CA SER A 106 -12.59 -0.33 5.10
C SER A 106 -14.01 0.12 5.44
N LEU A 107 -14.92 -0.10 4.48
CA LEU A 107 -16.35 0.11 4.67
C LEU A 107 -17.01 -1.07 5.42
N HIS A 108 -16.33 -2.21 5.52
CA HIS A 108 -16.89 -3.38 6.19
C HIS A 108 -17.00 -3.12 7.70
N PRO A 109 -18.17 -3.26 8.34
CA PRO A 109 -18.24 -3.22 9.79
C PRO A 109 -17.45 -4.39 10.41
N PHE A 110 -17.00 -4.23 11.65
CA PHE A 110 -16.40 -5.33 12.39
C PHE A 110 -17.44 -6.43 12.68
N THR A 111 -17.08 -7.71 12.48
CA THR A 111 -18.01 -8.83 12.72
C THR A 111 -18.20 -9.06 14.22
N GLY A 112 -17.15 -8.79 15.00
CA GLY A 112 -17.12 -9.00 16.44
C GLY A 112 -16.54 -10.36 16.84
N ASP A 113 -15.91 -11.07 15.92
CA ASP A 113 -15.09 -12.23 16.21
C ASP A 113 -13.62 -11.95 15.84
N PRO A 114 -12.72 -11.80 16.84
CA PRO A 114 -11.33 -11.44 16.59
C PRO A 114 -10.54 -12.51 15.82
N ALA A 115 -11.05 -13.76 15.78
CA ALA A 115 -10.41 -14.89 15.11
C ALA A 115 -10.87 -15.08 13.66
N VAL A 116 -11.85 -14.30 13.18
CA VAL A 116 -12.28 -14.35 11.78
C VAL A 116 -11.09 -14.08 10.88
N GLN A 117 -10.81 -15.05 10.01
CA GLN A 117 -9.73 -15.00 9.04
C GLN A 117 -10.15 -14.11 7.87
N LEU A 118 -9.33 -13.11 7.55
CA LEU A 118 -9.54 -12.19 6.43
C LEU A 118 -8.69 -12.60 5.23
N TYR A 119 -7.41 -12.89 5.46
CA TYR A 119 -6.47 -13.33 4.43
C TYR A 119 -5.28 -14.05 5.03
N ASN A 120 -5.01 -15.29 4.63
CA ASN A 120 -3.95 -16.13 5.22
C ASN A 120 -3.99 -16.06 6.75
N ASN A 121 -2.93 -15.60 7.42
CA ASN A 121 -2.90 -15.53 8.88
C ASN A 121 -3.50 -14.23 9.45
N LEU A 122 -3.91 -13.29 8.59
CA LEU A 122 -4.50 -12.02 9.00
C LEU A 122 -5.95 -12.21 9.41
N THR A 123 -6.25 -11.79 10.63
CA THR A 123 -7.58 -11.89 11.23
C THR A 123 -8.19 -10.53 11.49
N GLU A 124 -9.45 -10.51 11.94
CA GLU A 124 -10.12 -9.29 12.37
C GLU A 124 -9.37 -8.55 13.49
N SER A 125 -8.66 -9.26 14.38
CA SER A 125 -7.78 -8.63 15.38
C SER A 125 -6.62 -7.84 14.75
N HIS A 126 -6.06 -8.32 13.63
CA HIS A 126 -5.02 -7.60 12.89
C HIS A 126 -5.59 -6.33 12.24
N ARG A 127 -6.78 -6.44 11.66
CA ARG A 127 -7.52 -5.28 11.14
C ARG A 127 -7.79 -4.24 12.23
N LEU A 128 -8.26 -4.69 13.40
CA LEU A 128 -8.52 -3.83 14.55
C LEU A 128 -7.24 -3.11 15.01
N SER A 129 -6.14 -3.85 15.10
CA SER A 129 -4.83 -3.29 15.42
C SER A 129 -4.38 -2.23 14.41
N ASN A 130 -4.45 -2.54 13.11
CA ASN A 130 -4.07 -1.61 12.03
C ASN A 130 -4.82 -0.26 12.15
N LEU A 131 -6.12 -0.31 12.44
CA LEU A 131 -6.93 0.89 12.67
C LEU A 131 -6.49 1.67 13.91
N ILE A 132 -6.30 0.99 15.04
CA ILE A 132 -6.03 1.65 16.33
C ILE A 132 -4.67 2.31 16.36
N TYR A 133 -3.62 1.65 15.86
CA TYR A 133 -2.31 2.26 15.72
C TYR A 133 -2.34 3.45 14.77
N TYR A 134 -3.11 3.37 13.67
CA TYR A 134 -3.28 4.51 12.78
C TYR A 134 -3.97 5.68 13.49
N ILE A 135 -5.05 5.45 14.23
CA ILE A 135 -5.77 6.50 14.97
C ILE A 135 -4.88 7.15 16.04
N GLU A 136 -4.08 6.36 16.77
CA GLU A 136 -3.10 6.90 17.71
C GLU A 136 -2.11 7.83 16.99
N SER A 137 -1.62 7.41 15.81
CA SER A 137 -0.61 8.14 15.03
C SER A 137 -1.08 9.49 14.45
N ILE A 138 -2.37 9.80 14.54
CA ILE A 138 -2.93 11.09 14.12
C ILE A 138 -3.54 11.88 15.30
N SER A 139 -3.64 11.27 16.47
CA SER A 139 -4.30 11.87 17.63
C SER A 139 -3.41 12.93 18.30
N PRO A 140 -3.90 14.16 18.50
CA PRO A 140 -3.15 15.21 19.17
C PRO A 140 -3.08 15.00 20.68
N TYR A 141 -1.91 15.28 21.21
CA TYR A 141 -1.58 15.36 22.62
C TYR A 141 -1.09 16.77 22.95
N PRO A 142 -1.21 17.23 24.20
CA PRO A 142 -0.59 18.49 24.60
C PRO A 142 0.93 18.42 24.39
N GLN A 143 1.53 19.51 23.92
CA GLN A 143 2.98 19.57 23.70
C GLN A 143 3.76 19.19 24.97
N ASN A 144 4.81 18.39 24.76
CA ASN A 144 5.70 17.86 25.79
C ASN A 144 5.02 16.91 26.80
N ALA A 145 3.75 16.56 26.63
CA ALA A 145 3.05 15.66 27.54
C ALA A 145 3.58 14.22 27.49
N LEU A 146 4.22 13.84 26.39
CA LEU A 146 4.79 12.50 26.20
C LEU A 146 6.28 12.41 26.58
N LYS A 147 6.96 13.54 26.80
CA LYS A 147 8.38 13.57 27.16
C LYS A 147 8.54 13.23 28.64
N GLN A 148 8.96 12.00 28.96
CA GLN A 148 9.12 11.51 30.34
C GLN A 148 9.98 12.42 31.24
N ALA A 149 10.93 13.16 30.66
CA ALA A 149 11.80 14.10 31.39
C ALA A 149 11.06 15.36 31.87
N GLN A 150 9.96 15.76 31.22
CA GLN A 150 9.20 16.96 31.54
C GLN A 150 7.89 16.57 32.22
N ARG A 151 7.72 16.99 33.48
CA ARG A 151 6.46 16.80 34.20
C ARG A 151 5.41 17.77 33.65
N PHE A 152 4.66 17.36 32.63
CA PHE A 152 3.51 18.11 32.14
C PHE A 152 2.57 18.49 33.29
N ALA A 153 2.21 19.76 33.37
CA ALA A 153 1.39 20.31 34.47
C ALA A 153 -0.04 20.66 34.05
N GLY A 154 -0.39 20.43 32.78
CA GLY A 154 -1.64 20.88 32.17
C GLY A 154 -1.49 22.24 31.48
N LEU A 155 -2.45 22.55 30.60
CA LEU A 155 -2.52 23.83 29.91
C LEU A 155 -3.44 24.82 30.64
N SER A 156 -3.19 26.11 30.42
CA SER A 156 -4.15 27.16 30.77
C SER A 156 -5.35 27.12 29.82
N PHE A 157 -6.42 27.86 30.13
CA PHE A 157 -7.58 27.97 29.25
C PHE A 157 -7.18 28.49 27.85
N ALA A 158 -6.48 29.62 27.79
CA ALA A 158 -6.06 30.22 26.53
C ALA A 158 -5.13 29.30 25.71
N ALA A 159 -4.22 28.59 26.37
CA ALA A 159 -3.33 27.64 25.69
C ALA A 159 -4.10 26.38 25.22
N ALA A 160 -5.09 25.92 25.99
CA ALA A 160 -5.89 24.76 25.59
C ALA A 160 -6.74 25.04 24.34
N GLU A 161 -7.11 26.30 24.08
CA GLU A 161 -7.83 26.70 22.87
C GLU A 161 -6.93 26.96 21.65
N ASP A 162 -5.61 26.95 21.84
CA ASP A 162 -4.65 27.16 20.76
C ASP A 162 -4.13 25.81 20.24
N PHE A 163 -4.34 25.54 18.95
CA PHE A 163 -3.80 24.37 18.27
C PHE A 163 -2.28 24.27 18.36
N SER A 164 -1.56 25.39 18.49
CA SER A 164 -0.11 25.40 18.65
C SER A 164 0.35 24.68 19.92
N SER A 165 -0.53 24.49 20.90
CA SER A 165 -0.24 23.79 22.14
C SER A 165 -0.36 22.26 22.04
N TYR A 166 -0.64 21.73 20.84
CA TYR A 166 -0.83 20.30 20.61
C TYR A 166 0.17 19.76 19.58
N GLU A 167 0.55 18.50 19.75
CA GLU A 167 1.43 17.75 18.86
C GLU A 167 0.94 16.31 18.71
N VAL A 168 1.33 15.64 17.64
CA VAL A 168 1.04 14.21 17.45
C VAL A 168 2.14 13.38 18.13
N ALA A 169 1.78 12.22 18.67
CA ALA A 169 2.75 11.33 19.31
C ALA A 169 3.89 10.95 18.35
N PRO A 170 5.14 10.89 18.86
CA PRO A 170 6.26 10.47 18.03
C PRO A 170 6.17 8.99 17.69
N ILE A 171 6.49 8.68 16.43
CA ILE A 171 6.64 7.30 15.95
C ILE A 171 8.05 6.81 16.27
N ASP A 172 8.15 5.59 16.77
CA ASP A 172 9.44 4.96 17.01
C ASP A 172 10.13 4.51 15.73
N ASP A 173 11.46 4.55 15.73
CA ASP A 173 12.28 4.06 14.61
C ASP A 173 11.98 2.60 14.22
N HIS A 174 11.68 1.72 15.18
CA HIS A 174 11.37 0.31 14.90
C HIS A 174 9.97 0.12 14.29
N GLN A 175 9.12 1.13 14.35
CA GLN A 175 7.80 1.15 13.71
C GLN A 175 7.86 1.84 12.34
N ARG A 176 9.07 2.23 11.89
CA ARG A 176 9.25 2.82 10.58
C ARG A 176 8.92 1.78 9.50
N PRO A 177 8.10 2.15 8.51
CA PRO A 177 7.76 1.22 7.45
C PRO A 177 8.99 0.88 6.59
N ASP A 178 9.21 -0.41 6.37
CA ASP A 178 10.25 -0.88 5.45
C ASP A 178 9.65 -1.12 4.06
N PHE A 179 9.67 -0.07 3.24
CA PHE A 179 9.15 -0.14 1.88
C PHE A 179 10.01 -0.95 0.91
N LYS A 180 11.25 -1.30 1.28
CA LYS A 180 12.17 -2.05 0.39
C LYS A 180 11.91 -3.55 0.42
N ALA A 181 11.43 -4.07 1.54
CA ALA A 181 11.13 -5.50 1.71
C ALA A 181 9.77 -5.91 1.13
N ILE A 182 8.98 -4.97 0.61
CA ILE A 182 7.59 -5.20 0.20
C ILE A 182 7.50 -5.81 -1.20
N ASN A 183 6.72 -6.87 -1.34
CA ASN A 183 6.39 -7.46 -2.63
C ASN A 183 5.23 -6.71 -3.32
N TYR A 184 5.54 -5.65 -4.06
CA TYR A 184 4.54 -4.85 -4.76
C TYR A 184 3.79 -5.61 -5.86
N ASP A 185 4.41 -6.59 -6.51
CA ASP A 185 3.76 -7.37 -7.57
C ASP A 185 2.63 -8.22 -6.99
N MET A 186 2.86 -8.87 -5.85
CA MET A 186 1.83 -9.60 -5.11
C MET A 186 0.70 -8.66 -4.64
N LEU A 187 1.05 -7.50 -4.07
CA LEU A 187 0.07 -6.52 -3.60
C LEU A 187 -0.80 -5.98 -4.74
N ASN A 188 -0.21 -5.68 -5.89
CA ASN A 188 -0.94 -5.23 -7.07
C ASN A 188 -1.88 -6.32 -7.60
N ALA A 189 -1.45 -7.59 -7.60
CA ALA A 189 -2.31 -8.71 -7.98
C ALA A 189 -3.50 -8.86 -7.03
N LEU A 190 -3.29 -8.76 -5.71
CA LEU A 190 -4.36 -8.79 -4.71
C LEU A 190 -5.32 -7.61 -4.88
N GLN A 191 -4.80 -6.42 -5.11
CA GLN A 191 -5.64 -5.25 -5.36
C GLN A 191 -6.50 -5.44 -6.61
N GLN A 192 -5.96 -6.04 -7.68
CA GLN A 192 -6.72 -6.34 -8.89
C GLN A 192 -7.85 -7.36 -8.65
N GLU A 193 -7.61 -8.36 -7.81
CA GLU A 193 -8.63 -9.34 -7.40
C GLU A 193 -9.74 -8.69 -6.56
N HIS A 194 -9.39 -7.74 -5.69
CA HIS A 194 -10.28 -7.05 -4.76
C HIS A 194 -10.59 -5.59 -5.16
N MET A 195 -10.60 -5.29 -6.47
CA MET A 195 -10.76 -3.91 -6.98
C MET A 195 -12.02 -3.20 -6.46
N ASP A 196 -13.11 -3.94 -6.25
CA ASP A 196 -14.38 -3.37 -5.77
C ASP A 196 -14.33 -2.99 -4.27
N GLU A 197 -13.35 -3.51 -3.53
CA GLU A 197 -13.22 -3.34 -2.08
C GLU A 197 -12.09 -2.35 -1.70
N SER A 198 -11.08 -2.18 -2.57
CA SER A 198 -9.95 -1.26 -2.36
C SER A 198 -10.20 0.12 -3.00
N MET A 199 -10.38 1.15 -2.16
CA MET A 199 -10.76 2.51 -2.61
C MET A 199 -9.59 3.46 -2.91
N ILE A 200 -8.32 3.06 -2.71
CA ILE A 200 -7.15 3.94 -2.87
C ILE A 200 -5.92 3.17 -3.36
N SER A 201 -5.00 3.81 -4.07
CA SER A 201 -3.77 3.14 -4.53
C SER A 201 -2.76 2.94 -3.39
N PHE A 202 -1.82 1.98 -3.53
CA PHE A 202 -0.77 1.80 -2.52
C PHE A 202 0.09 3.03 -2.31
N GLU A 203 0.42 3.77 -3.38
CA GLU A 203 1.25 4.97 -3.27
C GLU A 203 0.55 6.06 -2.43
N GLU A 204 -0.76 6.23 -2.62
CA GLU A 204 -1.58 7.14 -1.85
C GLU A 204 -1.79 6.66 -0.42
N LEU A 205 -2.01 5.36 -0.20
CA LEU A 205 -2.05 4.78 1.14
C LEU A 205 -0.74 4.99 1.88
N GLN A 206 0.41 4.83 1.22
CA GLN A 206 1.71 5.08 1.82
C GLN A 206 1.84 6.53 2.27
N LYS A 207 1.46 7.47 1.41
CA LYS A 207 1.39 8.90 1.75
C LYS A 207 0.42 9.14 2.90
N PHE A 208 -0.70 8.44 2.97
CA PHE A 208 -1.71 8.69 3.99
C PHE A 208 -1.35 8.06 5.34
N GLN A 209 -1.29 6.73 5.38
CA GLN A 209 -1.06 5.92 6.58
C GLN A 209 0.33 6.13 7.17
N PHE A 210 1.35 6.31 6.33
CA PHE A 210 2.73 6.42 6.77
C PHE A 210 3.34 7.82 6.60
N SER A 211 2.55 8.85 6.22
CA SER A 211 3.05 10.25 6.11
C SER A 211 3.86 10.68 7.33
N SER A 212 3.40 10.32 8.53
CA SER A 212 4.04 10.66 9.79
C SER A 212 5.47 10.11 9.89
N ALA A 213 5.71 8.90 9.39
CA ALA A 213 7.03 8.27 9.36
C ALA A 213 7.88 8.73 8.16
N ILE A 214 7.25 9.19 7.08
CA ILE A 214 7.93 9.66 5.86
C ILE A 214 8.40 11.12 5.98
N LEU A 215 7.59 12.00 6.56
CA LEU A 215 7.81 13.46 6.59
C LEU A 215 8.59 13.95 7.81
N SER A 216 8.95 13.07 8.73
CA SER A 216 9.51 13.44 10.02
C SER A 216 11.02 13.64 9.94
N SER A 217 11.48 14.74 10.53
CA SER A 217 12.90 15.00 10.79
C SER A 217 13.32 14.31 12.09
N LYS A 218 14.51 13.68 12.09
CA LYS A 218 15.11 13.10 13.29
C LYS A 218 15.38 14.20 14.34
N GLU A 219 14.76 14.15 15.50
CA GLU A 219 15.23 14.91 16.66
C GLU A 219 16.37 14.13 17.35
N GLU A 220 17.58 14.69 17.33
CA GLU A 220 18.73 14.17 18.09
C GLU A 220 18.72 14.77 19.50
N ASN A 221 17.97 14.17 20.43
CA ASN A 221 18.13 14.47 21.86
C ASN A 221 18.19 13.17 22.66
N GLY A 222 19.42 12.67 22.88
CA GLY A 222 19.70 11.66 23.91
C GLY A 222 19.27 10.23 23.59
N GLY A 223 19.51 9.75 22.37
CA GLY A 223 19.55 8.31 22.05
C GLY A 223 18.27 7.68 21.51
N VAL A 224 17.14 8.39 21.45
CA VAL A 224 15.91 7.93 20.79
C VAL A 224 15.53 8.94 19.71
N THR A 225 15.79 8.58 18.46
CA THR A 225 15.38 9.34 17.27
C THR A 225 13.88 9.18 17.09
N ASN A 226 13.14 10.18 17.56
CA ASN A 226 11.69 10.23 17.46
C ASN A 226 11.26 11.06 16.26
N PHE A 227 10.26 10.58 15.54
CA PHE A 227 9.71 11.19 14.36
C PHE A 227 8.49 12.04 14.71
N HIS A 228 8.55 13.36 14.49
CA HIS A 228 7.45 14.28 14.78
C HIS A 228 6.71 14.70 13.50
N LYS A 229 5.38 14.52 13.48
CA LYS A 229 4.51 15.11 12.44
C LYS A 229 3.85 16.38 12.99
N PRO A 230 3.84 17.49 12.24
CA PRO A 230 3.06 18.66 12.63
C PRO A 230 1.57 18.33 12.61
N LEU A 231 0.84 18.80 13.64
CA LEU A 231 -0.61 18.69 13.67
C LEU A 231 -1.22 19.51 12.53
N ARG A 232 -2.00 18.85 11.67
CA ARG A 232 -2.81 19.51 10.63
C ARG A 232 -4.06 20.10 11.26
N GLN A 233 -4.02 21.38 11.59
CA GLN A 233 -5.11 22.06 12.30
C GLN A 233 -6.42 22.05 11.49
N GLU A 234 -6.31 22.04 10.17
CA GLU A 234 -7.41 21.95 9.23
C GLU A 234 -8.28 20.70 9.39
N ASP A 235 -7.75 19.61 9.94
CA ASP A 235 -8.47 18.34 10.11
C ASP A 235 -9.30 18.28 11.41
N TRP A 236 -9.17 19.28 12.28
CA TRP A 236 -9.71 19.25 13.65
C TRP A 236 -10.62 20.44 13.96
N ILE A 237 -11.50 20.25 14.94
CA ILE A 237 -12.37 21.28 15.50
C ILE A 237 -12.15 21.32 17.01
N ILE A 238 -11.75 22.47 17.55
CA ILE A 238 -11.63 22.70 18.99
C ILE A 238 -12.98 23.12 19.56
N ALA A 239 -13.37 22.52 20.68
CA ALA A 239 -14.49 22.96 21.51
C ALA A 239 -14.08 22.95 22.98
N SER A 240 -14.43 24.01 23.71
CA SER A 240 -14.13 24.18 25.12
C SER A 240 -15.40 24.22 25.97
N ASP A 241 -15.37 23.56 27.13
CA ASP A 241 -16.39 23.59 28.16
C ASP A 241 -15.79 24.22 29.44
N PRO A 242 -16.00 25.53 29.67
CA PRO A 242 -15.43 26.24 30.83
C PRO A 242 -15.93 25.75 32.18
N TYR A 243 -17.16 25.25 32.24
CA TYR A 243 -17.74 24.73 33.47
C TYR A 243 -16.99 23.45 33.91
N ARG A 244 -16.66 22.60 32.93
CA ARG A 244 -15.89 21.36 33.18
C ARG A 244 -14.39 21.53 33.09
N ARG A 245 -13.91 22.70 32.64
CA ARG A 245 -12.51 22.97 32.35
C ARG A 245 -11.93 21.94 31.38
N LEU A 246 -12.68 21.64 30.33
CA LEU A 246 -12.37 20.57 29.37
C LEU A 246 -12.29 21.18 27.98
N THR A 247 -11.19 20.92 27.27
CA THR A 247 -11.12 21.15 25.82
C THR A 247 -11.16 19.80 25.11
N THR A 248 -11.93 19.74 24.03
CA THR A 248 -12.06 18.58 23.15
C THR A 248 -11.72 18.99 21.72
N LEU A 249 -10.83 18.25 21.09
CA LEU A 249 -10.50 18.33 19.67
C LEU A 249 -11.24 17.20 18.98
N SER A 250 -12.13 17.52 18.05
CA SER A 250 -12.89 16.53 17.28
C SER A 250 -12.36 16.45 15.85
N HIS A 251 -12.07 15.25 15.36
CA HIS A 251 -11.58 15.08 14.00
C HIS A 251 -12.75 15.24 13.01
N LYS A 252 -12.54 15.99 11.92
CA LYS A 252 -13.58 16.26 10.90
C LYS A 252 -13.93 15.01 10.09
N HIS A 253 -12.91 14.27 9.66
CA HIS A 253 -13.07 13.09 8.80
C HIS A 253 -13.28 11.78 9.58
N TRP A 254 -12.49 11.53 10.63
CA TRP A 254 -12.66 10.35 11.49
C TRP A 254 -13.78 10.58 12.51
N THR A 255 -15.02 10.29 12.11
CA THR A 255 -16.17 10.57 12.98
C THR A 255 -16.09 9.74 14.27
N GLY A 256 -16.26 10.40 15.42
CA GLY A 256 -16.12 9.75 16.72
C GLY A 256 -14.67 9.68 17.24
N LEU A 257 -13.69 10.23 16.51
CA LEU A 257 -12.36 10.49 17.03
C LEU A 257 -12.31 11.84 17.74
N HIS A 258 -11.93 11.80 19.01
CA HIS A 258 -11.80 12.96 19.87
C HIS A 258 -10.49 12.89 20.65
N SER A 259 -9.78 14.02 20.76
CA SER A 259 -8.75 14.21 21.78
C SER A 259 -9.26 15.17 22.83
N PHE A 260 -8.82 15.01 24.08
CA PHE A 260 -9.35 15.79 25.18
C PHE A 260 -8.26 16.15 26.19
N LEU A 261 -8.48 17.27 26.87
CA LEU A 261 -7.62 17.79 27.91
C LEU A 261 -8.43 18.51 28.98
N TYR A 262 -8.25 18.12 30.25
CA TYR A 262 -8.69 18.92 31.38
C TYR A 262 -7.63 19.98 31.73
N TRP A 263 -8.05 21.23 31.80
CA TRP A 263 -7.16 22.37 32.04
C TRP A 263 -6.50 22.26 33.41
N LYS A 264 -5.25 22.74 33.50
CA LYS A 264 -4.44 22.73 34.72
C LYS A 264 -4.37 21.35 35.39
N SER A 265 -4.51 20.28 34.61
CA SER A 265 -4.47 18.90 35.08
C SER A 265 -3.60 18.05 34.15
N ARG A 266 -3.26 16.84 34.60
CA ARG A 266 -2.56 15.84 33.80
C ARG A 266 -3.49 14.86 33.09
N VAL A 267 -4.79 15.16 33.06
CA VAL A 267 -5.79 14.28 32.46
C VAL A 267 -6.00 14.70 31.01
N TYR A 268 -5.44 13.91 30.11
CA TYR A 268 -5.54 14.06 28.67
C TYR A 268 -5.45 12.70 27.98
N GLY A 269 -5.92 12.64 26.75
CA GLY A 269 -5.84 11.47 25.90
C GLY A 269 -6.69 11.63 24.66
N TRP A 270 -6.90 10.52 23.99
CA TRP A 270 -7.77 10.42 22.84
C TRP A 270 -8.76 9.29 23.04
N PHE A 271 -9.86 9.36 22.31
CA PHE A 271 -10.91 8.38 22.32
C PHE A 271 -11.51 8.23 20.93
N TYR A 272 -11.72 6.99 20.50
CA TYR A 272 -12.35 6.65 19.24
C TYR A 272 -13.57 5.75 19.43
N SER A 273 -14.73 6.21 18.95
CA SER A 273 -15.94 5.40 18.88
C SER A 273 -16.66 5.66 17.56
N PRO A 274 -16.46 4.82 16.54
CA PRO A 274 -17.09 5.02 15.25
C PRO A 274 -18.61 4.78 15.33
N PRO A 275 -19.41 5.57 14.59
CA PRO A 275 -20.80 5.20 14.32
C PRO A 275 -20.84 3.87 13.54
N LEU A 276 -21.71 2.96 13.97
CA LEU A 276 -22.00 1.67 13.31
C LEU A 276 -20.86 0.65 13.27
N GLY A 277 -19.75 0.86 13.98
CA GLY A 277 -18.72 -0.18 14.08
C GLY A 277 -17.91 -0.41 12.80
N ALA A 278 -17.98 0.50 11.83
CA ALA A 278 -17.10 0.51 10.66
C ALA A 278 -15.98 1.54 10.85
N ASN A 279 -14.93 1.47 10.04
CA ASN A 279 -13.86 2.48 10.06
C ASN A 279 -14.45 3.79 9.50
N SER A 280 -15.02 4.62 10.36
CA SER A 280 -15.76 5.79 9.89
C SER A 280 -14.81 6.92 9.48
N ALA A 281 -14.37 6.89 8.22
CA ALA A 281 -13.84 8.05 7.52
C ALA A 281 -14.77 8.51 6.37
N LEU A 282 -15.61 7.61 5.85
CA LEU A 282 -16.30 7.81 4.56
C LEU A 282 -17.83 7.83 4.62
N TYR A 283 -18.46 7.36 5.70
CA TYR A 283 -19.92 7.25 5.81
C TYR A 283 -20.68 8.59 5.92
N ARG A 284 -19.99 9.74 5.87
CA ARG A 284 -20.62 11.08 5.94
C ARG A 284 -20.12 12.10 4.93
N LEU A 285 -19.28 11.72 3.98
CA LEU A 285 -18.82 12.68 2.96
C LEU A 285 -19.27 12.20 1.59
N PRO A 286 -20.46 12.64 1.14
CA PRO A 286 -20.84 12.49 -0.25
C PRO A 286 -19.81 13.13 -1.20
N ASP A 287 -19.04 14.14 -0.74
CA ASP A 287 -18.30 15.01 -1.68
C ASP A 287 -16.88 15.50 -1.28
N LEU A 288 -16.28 15.20 -0.11
CA LEU A 288 -15.31 16.17 0.47
C LEU A 288 -13.95 15.72 1.05
N ILE A 289 -13.35 14.58 0.68
CA ILE A 289 -11.90 14.31 0.99
C ILE A 289 -10.97 14.31 -0.23
N PHE A 290 -11.48 14.43 -1.47
CA PHE A 290 -10.64 14.44 -2.67
C PHE A 290 -10.64 15.77 -3.45
N ILE A 291 -11.04 16.89 -2.83
CA ILE A 291 -11.19 18.16 -3.57
C ILE A 291 -9.90 19.00 -3.66
N HIS A 292 -8.83 18.71 -2.91
CA HIS A 292 -7.60 19.53 -2.97
C HIS A 292 -6.35 18.76 -3.38
N ALA A 293 -6.46 18.13 -4.55
CA ALA A 293 -5.44 17.71 -5.52
C ALA A 293 -5.85 16.33 -6.02
N ARG A 294 -6.43 16.22 -7.23
CA ARG A 294 -6.84 14.96 -7.85
C ARG A 294 -5.75 13.88 -7.70
N PRO A 295 -5.94 12.87 -6.84
CA PRO A 295 -5.18 11.64 -6.88
C PRO A 295 -6.08 10.65 -7.64
N GLY A 296 -5.97 10.67 -8.96
CA GLY A 296 -6.41 9.59 -9.87
C GLY A 296 -7.71 8.82 -9.58
N PHE A 297 -8.72 9.39 -8.92
CA PHE A 297 -9.96 8.67 -8.64
C PHE A 297 -10.77 8.62 -9.93
N VAL A 298 -10.86 7.43 -10.51
CA VAL A 298 -11.58 7.16 -11.74
C VAL A 298 -12.96 6.62 -11.32
N PRO A 299 -14.08 7.32 -11.61
CA PRO A 299 -15.43 6.82 -11.40
C PRO A 299 -15.60 5.41 -11.93
N LYS A 300 -16.50 4.59 -11.34
CA LYS A 300 -16.74 3.22 -11.79
C LYS A 300 -17.02 3.13 -13.30
N GLU A 301 -17.76 4.08 -13.82
CA GLU A 301 -18.05 4.22 -15.26
C GLU A 301 -16.78 4.48 -16.09
N GLU A 302 -15.88 5.33 -15.60
CA GLU A 302 -14.59 5.58 -16.26
C GLU A 302 -13.61 4.39 -16.08
N LEU A 303 -13.70 3.61 -15.00
CA LEU A 303 -12.91 2.38 -14.80
C LEU A 303 -13.37 1.27 -15.76
N GLU A 304 -14.68 1.14 -15.95
CA GLU A 304 -15.27 0.25 -16.96
C GLU A 304 -14.89 0.70 -18.38
N GLU A 305 -14.86 2.02 -18.64
CA GLU A 305 -14.40 2.57 -19.92
C GLU A 305 -12.89 2.37 -20.12
N GLN A 306 -12.08 2.46 -19.07
CA GLN A 306 -10.65 2.15 -19.13
C GLN A 306 -10.40 0.66 -19.34
N ARG A 307 -11.19 -0.23 -18.72
CA ARG A 307 -11.17 -1.69 -18.98
C ARG A 307 -11.48 -1.98 -20.44
N SER A 308 -12.58 -1.44 -20.96
CA SER A 308 -12.93 -1.64 -22.37
C SER A 308 -11.85 -1.11 -23.33
N LYS A 309 -11.25 0.05 -23.03
CA LYS A 309 -10.13 0.60 -23.81
C LYS A 309 -8.86 -0.25 -23.73
N ALA A 310 -8.55 -0.82 -22.57
CA ALA A 310 -7.39 -1.69 -22.38
C ALA A 310 -7.57 -3.03 -23.11
N GLU A 311 -8.76 -3.64 -23.03
CA GLU A 311 -9.12 -4.85 -23.77
C GLU A 311 -9.10 -4.62 -25.28
N LEU A 312 -9.61 -3.47 -25.75
CA LEU A 312 -9.53 -3.08 -27.16
C LEU A 312 -8.07 -2.88 -27.60
N LYS A 313 -7.25 -2.20 -26.79
CA LYS A 313 -5.82 -2.02 -27.08
C LYS A 313 -5.07 -3.36 -27.15
N ALA A 314 -5.36 -4.30 -26.26
CA ALA A 314 -4.78 -5.64 -26.30
C ALA A 314 -5.16 -6.37 -27.60
N LYS A 315 -6.46 -6.35 -27.96
CA LYS A 315 -6.94 -6.94 -29.23
C LYS A 315 -6.29 -6.30 -30.46
N TYR A 316 -6.21 -4.97 -30.52
CA TYR A 316 -5.59 -4.28 -31.66
C TYR A 316 -4.08 -4.50 -31.73
N LYS A 317 -3.40 -4.67 -30.60
CA LYS A 317 -1.97 -5.01 -30.58
C LYS A 317 -1.73 -6.41 -31.16
N ASP A 318 -2.56 -7.38 -30.80
CA ASP A 318 -2.49 -8.74 -31.36
C ASP A 318 -2.77 -8.72 -32.88
N GLU A 319 -3.72 -7.90 -33.35
CA GLU A 319 -4.00 -7.72 -34.78
C GLU A 319 -2.85 -7.00 -35.53
N GLU A 320 -2.24 -5.97 -34.94
CA GLU A 320 -1.08 -5.29 -35.51
C GLU A 320 0.14 -6.21 -35.62
N GLU A 321 0.40 -7.00 -34.58
CA GLU A 321 1.48 -8.00 -34.60
C GLU A 321 1.24 -9.08 -35.67
N GLN A 322 0.00 -9.54 -35.85
CA GLN A 322 -0.37 -10.43 -36.94
C GLN A 322 -0.19 -9.79 -38.32
N ILE A 323 -0.59 -8.52 -38.50
CA ILE A 323 -0.42 -7.79 -39.76
C ILE A 323 1.06 -7.59 -40.07
N LEU A 324 1.88 -7.20 -39.08
CA LEU A 324 3.32 -7.03 -39.25
C LEU A 324 4.01 -8.35 -39.57
N ALA A 325 3.67 -9.44 -38.89
CA ALA A 325 4.16 -10.79 -39.20
C ALA A 325 3.79 -11.22 -40.64
N SER A 326 2.56 -10.95 -41.07
CA SER A 326 2.13 -11.25 -42.45
C SER A 326 2.90 -10.45 -43.51
N ARG A 327 3.23 -9.18 -43.23
CA ARG A 327 4.02 -8.32 -44.10
C ARG A 327 5.49 -8.75 -44.15
N ALA A 328 6.05 -9.14 -43.01
CA ALA A 328 7.41 -9.69 -42.92
C ALA A 328 7.53 -10.98 -43.74
N ASN A 329 6.58 -11.91 -43.60
CA ASN A 329 6.56 -13.16 -44.36
C ASN A 329 6.42 -12.92 -45.88
N LYS A 330 5.56 -11.99 -46.31
CA LYS A 330 5.46 -11.60 -47.73
C LYS A 330 6.74 -10.98 -48.27
N LYS A 331 7.45 -10.18 -47.46
CA LYS A 331 8.74 -9.57 -47.85
C LYS A 331 9.85 -10.62 -47.94
N ALA A 332 9.90 -11.57 -47.00
CA ALA A 332 10.83 -12.68 -47.01
C ALA A 332 10.64 -13.56 -48.25
N ALA A 333 9.38 -13.95 -48.54
CA ALA A 333 9.05 -14.74 -49.73
C ALA A 333 9.43 -14.04 -51.05
N ARG A 334 9.27 -12.70 -51.13
CA ARG A 334 9.71 -11.93 -52.31
C ARG A 334 11.23 -11.90 -52.46
N LEU A 335 11.97 -11.78 -51.36
CA LEU A 335 13.44 -11.80 -51.38
C LEU A 335 13.96 -13.18 -51.79
N GLU A 336 13.34 -14.24 -51.30
CA GLU A 336 13.69 -15.62 -51.64
C GLU A 336 13.38 -15.94 -53.12
N ALA A 337 12.21 -15.52 -53.61
CA ALA A 337 11.87 -15.63 -55.03
C ALA A 337 12.85 -14.87 -55.93
N ARG A 338 13.32 -13.70 -55.49
CA ARG A 338 14.33 -12.92 -56.21
C ARG A 338 15.69 -13.63 -56.23
N ARG A 339 16.15 -14.20 -55.10
CA ARG A 339 17.38 -14.99 -55.04
C ARG A 339 17.31 -16.21 -55.97
N ASN A 340 16.20 -16.94 -55.94
CA ASN A 340 16.00 -18.10 -56.82
C ASN A 340 15.99 -17.71 -58.31
N ALA A 341 15.43 -16.55 -58.65
CA ALA A 341 15.46 -16.03 -60.02
C ALA A 341 16.88 -15.62 -60.46
N GLU A 342 17.64 -14.96 -59.58
CA GLU A 342 19.05 -14.59 -59.83
C GLU A 342 19.93 -15.84 -60.01
N GLU A 343 19.73 -16.89 -59.20
CA GLU A 343 20.41 -18.18 -59.36
C GLU A 343 20.06 -18.88 -60.68
N GLN A 344 18.78 -18.85 -61.10
CA GLN A 344 18.38 -19.40 -62.40
C GLN A 344 19.01 -18.65 -63.58
N ILE A 345 19.15 -17.33 -63.48
CA ILE A 345 19.83 -16.52 -64.50
C ILE A 345 21.31 -16.88 -64.55
N ARG A 346 21.95 -17.01 -63.39
CA ARG A 346 23.36 -17.40 -63.29
C ARG A 346 23.62 -18.77 -63.91
N LEU A 347 22.81 -19.78 -63.58
CA LEU A 347 22.90 -21.12 -64.17
C LEU A 347 22.70 -21.11 -65.69
N ARG A 348 21.84 -20.23 -66.21
CA ARG A 348 21.66 -20.06 -67.67
C ARG A 348 22.87 -19.41 -68.33
N LEU A 349 23.54 -18.46 -67.67
CA LEU A 349 24.75 -17.83 -68.16
C LEU A 349 25.93 -18.82 -68.15
N GLU A 350 26.13 -19.56 -67.06
CA GLU A 350 27.17 -20.59 -66.95
C GLU A 350 26.98 -21.67 -68.04
N ARG A 351 25.75 -22.11 -68.32
CA ARG A 351 25.48 -23.03 -69.45
C ARG A 351 25.75 -22.43 -70.82
N ARG A 352 25.60 -21.11 -70.99
CA ARG A 352 25.92 -20.43 -72.26
C ARG A 352 27.42 -20.26 -72.44
N GLU A 353 28.15 -19.99 -71.37
CA GLU A 353 29.62 -19.95 -71.37
C GLU A 353 30.23 -21.33 -71.64
N GLN A 354 29.71 -22.38 -71.00
CA GLN A 354 30.14 -23.76 -71.29
C GLN A 354 29.95 -24.12 -72.76
N ARG A 355 28.79 -23.79 -73.36
CA ARG A 355 28.57 -24.01 -74.80
C ARG A 355 29.46 -23.14 -75.70
N ARG A 356 29.91 -21.98 -75.23
CA ARG A 356 30.88 -21.15 -75.97
C ARG A 356 32.26 -21.78 -75.95
N LEU A 357 32.72 -22.19 -74.78
CA LEU A 357 34.00 -22.88 -74.60
C LEU A 357 34.03 -24.21 -75.36
N GLU A 358 32.94 -24.98 -75.39
CA GLU A 358 32.83 -26.19 -76.21
C GLU A 358 32.93 -25.89 -77.72
N ARG A 359 32.37 -24.78 -78.19
CA ARG A 359 32.46 -24.36 -79.60
C ARG A 359 33.85 -23.86 -79.96
N GLU A 360 34.47 -23.10 -79.08
CA GLU A 360 35.83 -22.59 -79.26
C GLU A 360 36.84 -23.75 -79.26
N ALA A 361 36.68 -24.73 -78.36
CA ALA A 361 37.47 -25.96 -78.36
C ALA A 361 37.24 -26.82 -79.61
N ALA A 362 36.01 -26.88 -80.12
CA ALA A 362 35.71 -27.57 -81.38
C ALA A 362 36.29 -26.86 -82.61
N GLU A 363 36.33 -25.52 -82.60
CA GLU A 363 36.92 -24.70 -83.67
C GLU A 363 38.45 -24.76 -83.65
N GLU A 364 39.10 -24.77 -82.47
CA GLU A 364 40.53 -25.04 -82.32
C GLU A 364 40.90 -26.48 -82.72
N ALA A 365 40.07 -27.47 -82.38
CA ALA A 365 40.27 -28.85 -82.85
C ALA A 365 40.12 -28.97 -84.37
N ALA A 366 39.18 -28.23 -84.98
CA ALA A 366 39.02 -28.18 -86.43
C ALA A 366 40.19 -27.45 -87.12
N ARG A 367 40.75 -26.40 -86.49
CA ARG A 367 41.97 -25.73 -86.99
C ARG A 367 43.20 -26.64 -86.90
N LYS A 368 43.39 -27.37 -85.80
CA LYS A 368 44.47 -28.35 -85.68
C LYS A 368 44.35 -29.51 -86.67
N ALA A 369 43.14 -29.99 -86.92
CA ALA A 369 42.89 -31.01 -87.94
C ALA A 369 43.11 -30.49 -89.38
N ALA A 370 42.99 -29.17 -89.60
CA ALA A 370 43.31 -28.53 -90.88
C ALA A 370 44.82 -28.26 -91.03
N GLU A 371 45.53 -27.85 -89.96
CA GLU A 371 47.00 -27.75 -89.94
C GLU A 371 47.68 -29.12 -90.13
N GLU A 372 47.18 -30.19 -89.50
CA GLU A 372 47.69 -31.56 -89.73
C GLU A 372 47.39 -32.08 -91.15
N ALA A 373 46.38 -31.53 -91.83
CA ALA A 373 46.09 -31.87 -93.23
C ALA A 373 46.99 -31.09 -94.22
N GLU A 374 47.40 -29.86 -93.88
CA GLU A 374 48.41 -29.10 -94.64
C GLU A 374 49.84 -29.65 -94.44
N GLU A 375 50.19 -30.16 -93.24
CA GLU A 375 51.47 -30.86 -93.01
C GLU A 375 51.56 -32.24 -93.70
N ALA A 376 50.43 -32.81 -94.14
CA ALA A 376 50.39 -34.07 -94.90
C ALA A 376 50.51 -33.88 -96.44
N GLU A 377 50.38 -32.65 -96.96
CA GLU A 377 50.54 -32.34 -98.40
C GLU A 377 51.93 -31.78 -98.77
N ASP A 378 52.72 -31.28 -97.81
CA ASP A 378 54.08 -30.75 -98.03
C ASP A 378 55.21 -31.70 -97.55
N GLY A 379 54.88 -32.99 -97.39
CA GLY A 379 55.74 -33.97 -96.71
C GLY A 379 55.93 -35.30 -97.42
N GLU A 380 55.83 -35.41 -98.74
CA GLU A 380 56.36 -36.58 -99.48
C GLU A 380 56.57 -36.33 -100.98
N GLU A 381 57.38 -35.31 -101.31
CA GLU A 381 58.12 -35.25 -102.58
C GLU A 381 59.61 -35.10 -102.25
N ASN A 382 60.32 -36.22 -102.08
CA ASN A 382 61.71 -36.48 -102.52
C ASN A 382 62.35 -37.72 -101.86
N GLY A 383 62.89 -38.61 -102.71
CA GLY A 383 63.99 -39.53 -102.38
C GLY A 383 63.64 -41.03 -102.45
N GLU A 384 63.56 -41.69 -103.62
CA GLU A 384 64.66 -42.31 -104.40
C GLU A 384 65.50 -43.43 -103.71
N THR A 385 65.62 -44.55 -104.44
CA THR A 385 66.61 -45.68 -104.38
C THR A 385 66.44 -46.70 -103.23
N GLU A 386 66.37 -48.03 -103.43
CA GLU A 386 66.87 -48.98 -104.45
C GLU A 386 65.83 -50.05 -104.86
#